data_AF-A0A2T9ZDI1-F1
#
_entry.id   AF-A0A2T9ZDI1-F1
#
_cell.length_a   1.000
_cell.length_b   1.000
_cell.length_c   1.000
_cell.angle_alpha   90.00
_cell.angle_beta   90.00
_cell.angle_gamma   90.00
#
_symmetry.space_group_name_H-M   'P 1'
#
loop_
_entity.id
_entity.type
_entity.pdbx_description
1 polymer ?
#
loop_
_entity_poly.entity_id
_entity_poly.type
_entity_poly.pdbx_seq_one_letter_code
_entity_poly.pdbx_strand_id
1 'polypeptide(L)'
;MIFGLGPFPTFYQASMQYVSFKAVLALDARKVCTLKDIQKCLKFVTNSAKVTESMKMIASTKTTRIQQAIDNAQQVSTVTRDQINGTQIKKNKDAKKIVVVSSFGKNLSDSIRSSILWFTRDYLGSNGEDKAVVIRDKAKAQITSMAPRSIDINFNQVGKSNPTFEEPTTMATEILRNADTPFNCDKIIYNKFISPVTFEPKIIAYYNSRYIEKGFKFAIYKAPGGVLEILGEFLFSKNPPLGYVVRSCY
;
A
#
# COMPACT_ATOMS: atom_id res chain seq x y z
N MET A 1 51.61 -42.94 -25.75
CA MET A 1 50.57 -43.20 -24.74
C MET A 1 49.73 -41.95 -24.66
N ILE A 2 48.69 -41.73 -25.49
CA ILE A 2 47.39 -42.41 -25.63
C ILE A 2 46.59 -42.43 -24.31
N PHE A 3 45.30 -42.07 -24.44
CA PHE A 3 44.18 -41.94 -23.50
C PHE A 3 43.90 -40.50 -23.06
N GLY A 4 42.80 -39.84 -23.42
CA GLY A 4 41.64 -40.20 -24.22
C GLY A 4 40.59 -39.11 -24.06
N LEU A 5 40.44 -38.24 -25.07
CA LEU A 5 39.36 -37.26 -25.17
C LEU A 5 38.08 -37.99 -25.55
N GLY A 6 37.18 -38.16 -24.58
CA GLY A 6 35.83 -38.66 -24.81
C GLY A 6 34.94 -37.59 -25.47
N PRO A 7 34.05 -37.96 -26.41
CA PRO A 7 33.30 -37.02 -27.23
C PRO A 7 32.11 -36.43 -26.48
N PHE A 8 31.89 -35.12 -26.67
CA PHE A 8 30.62 -34.46 -26.40
C PHE A 8 29.51 -35.12 -27.24
N PRO A 9 28.38 -35.52 -26.66
CA PRO A 9 27.25 -35.99 -27.46
C PRO A 9 26.53 -34.78 -28.08
N THR A 10 26.85 -34.50 -29.34
CA THR A 10 25.88 -33.93 -30.29
C THR A 10 24.85 -35.01 -30.60
N PHE A 11 23.57 -34.72 -30.38
CA PHE A 11 22.37 -35.16 -31.14
C PHE A 11 21.15 -35.16 -30.21
N TYR A 12 20.35 -34.09 -30.26
CA TYR A 12 18.92 -34.20 -30.53
C TYR A 12 18.42 -32.87 -31.10
N GLN A 13 18.40 -32.84 -32.43
CA GLN A 13 17.69 -31.88 -33.25
C GLN A 13 16.25 -32.39 -33.39
N ALA A 14 15.30 -31.75 -32.71
CA ALA A 14 13.85 -31.83 -32.95
C ALA A 14 13.18 -30.81 -32.01
N SER A 15 12.31 -29.89 -32.41
CA SER A 15 11.70 -29.56 -33.69
C SER A 15 11.31 -28.10 -33.55
N MET A 16 12.08 -27.20 -34.15
CA MET A 16 11.64 -25.83 -34.36
C MET A 16 10.50 -25.91 -35.38
N GLN A 17 9.27 -26.05 -34.90
CA GLN A 17 8.08 -25.95 -35.71
C GLN A 17 8.06 -24.52 -36.26
N TYR A 18 8.62 -24.35 -37.46
CA TYR A 18 8.26 -23.27 -38.35
C TYR A 18 6.76 -23.43 -38.59
N VAL A 19 5.94 -22.81 -37.72
CA VAL A 19 4.53 -22.61 -37.99
C VAL A 19 4.50 -21.84 -39.29
N SER A 20 4.11 -22.54 -40.35
CA SER A 20 4.02 -22.03 -41.71
C SER A 20 3.34 -20.67 -41.69
N PHE A 21 4.12 -19.63 -41.98
CA PHE A 21 3.67 -18.25 -42.06
C PHE A 21 2.61 -18.04 -43.17
N LYS A 22 2.32 -19.08 -43.98
CA LYS A 22 1.23 -19.10 -44.95
C LYS A 22 -0.17 -19.25 -44.33
N ALA A 23 -0.30 -19.71 -43.08
CA ALA A 23 -1.62 -19.91 -42.45
C ALA A 23 -2.22 -18.64 -41.81
N VAL A 24 -1.44 -17.57 -41.64
CA VAL A 24 -1.91 -16.30 -41.05
C VAL A 24 -2.49 -15.35 -42.12
N LEU A 25 -2.27 -15.63 -43.41
CA LEU A 25 -2.76 -14.80 -44.52
C LEU A 25 -4.17 -15.15 -45.00
N ALA A 26 -4.86 -16.09 -44.34
CA ALA A 26 -6.31 -16.29 -44.49
C ALA A 26 -7.08 -15.54 -43.38
N LEU A 27 -6.61 -14.36 -43.00
CA LEU A 27 -7.44 -13.39 -42.28
C LEU A 27 -8.49 -12.88 -43.27
N ASP A 28 -9.66 -13.50 -43.18
CA ASP A 28 -10.98 -13.01 -43.60
C ASP A 28 -10.91 -11.63 -44.27
N ALA A 29 -10.70 -11.67 -45.59
CA ALA A 29 -10.63 -10.49 -46.43
C ALA A 29 -12.01 -9.81 -46.40
N ARG A 30 -12.13 -8.83 -45.50
CA ARG A 30 -13.20 -7.82 -45.39
C ARG A 30 -14.44 -8.24 -44.60
N LYS A 31 -14.34 -8.28 -43.27
CA LYS A 31 -15.34 -7.55 -42.47
C LYS A 31 -15.18 -6.06 -42.76
N VAL A 32 -15.82 -5.59 -43.82
CA VAL A 32 -15.94 -4.15 -44.08
C VAL A 32 -16.58 -3.55 -42.84
N CYS A 33 -15.89 -2.63 -42.17
CA CYS A 33 -16.47 -1.88 -41.05
C CYS A 33 -17.68 -1.13 -41.61
N THR A 34 -18.89 -1.58 -41.27
CA THR A 34 -20.09 -0.98 -41.83
C THR A 34 -20.31 0.38 -41.18
N LEU A 35 -21.04 1.28 -41.85
CA LEU A 35 -21.46 2.55 -41.27
C LEU A 35 -22.11 2.36 -39.87
N LYS A 36 -22.84 1.25 -39.70
CA LYS A 36 -23.47 0.86 -38.42
C LYS A 36 -22.45 0.54 -37.33
N ASP A 37 -21.33 -0.10 -37.67
CA ASP A 37 -20.29 -0.44 -36.69
C ASP A 37 -19.51 0.80 -36.24
N ILE A 38 -19.22 1.72 -37.18
CA ILE A 38 -18.64 3.02 -36.87
C ILE A 38 -19.58 3.83 -35.97
N GLN A 39 -20.88 3.86 -36.30
CA GLN A 39 -21.89 4.57 -35.50
C GLN A 39 -22.00 3.98 -34.08
N LYS A 40 -21.94 2.65 -33.93
CA LYS A 40 -21.92 1.99 -32.60
C LYS A 40 -20.66 2.36 -31.81
N CYS A 41 -19.49 2.35 -32.45
CA CYS A 41 -18.24 2.75 -31.81
C CYS A 41 -18.29 4.21 -31.36
N LEU A 42 -18.78 5.11 -32.21
CA LEU A 42 -18.92 6.53 -31.89
C LEU A 42 -19.87 6.73 -30.71
N LYS A 43 -21.02 6.04 -30.70
CA LYS A 43 -21.96 6.07 -29.57
C LYS A 43 -21.34 5.55 -28.27
N PHE A 44 -20.54 4.49 -28.33
CA PHE A 44 -19.82 3.97 -27.15
C PHE A 44 -18.77 4.98 -26.64
N VAL A 45 -17.97 5.56 -27.53
CA VAL A 45 -16.94 6.56 -27.17
C VAL A 45 -17.59 7.80 -26.56
N THR A 46 -18.66 8.33 -27.15
CA THR A 46 -19.39 9.48 -26.59
C THR A 46 -20.00 9.18 -25.23
N ASN A 47 -20.56 7.97 -25.03
CA ASN A 47 -21.11 7.58 -23.73
C ASN A 47 -20.02 7.42 -22.66
N SER A 48 -18.90 6.76 -23.00
CA SER A 48 -17.75 6.62 -22.09
C SER A 48 -17.13 7.98 -21.74
N ALA A 49 -17.09 8.93 -22.69
CA ALA A 49 -16.65 10.30 -22.43
C ALA A 49 -17.54 11.00 -21.39
N LYS A 50 -18.88 10.92 -21.53
CA LYS A 50 -19.84 11.49 -20.56
C LYS A 50 -19.72 10.89 -19.16
N VAL A 51 -19.54 9.57 -19.07
CA VAL A 51 -19.32 8.88 -17.79
C VAL A 51 -18.02 9.36 -17.15
N THR A 52 -16.96 9.52 -17.93
CA THR A 52 -15.66 9.99 -17.45
C THR A 52 -15.72 11.44 -16.97
N GLU A 53 -16.43 12.30 -17.69
CA GLU A 53 -16.64 13.70 -17.30
C GLU A 53 -17.44 13.82 -16.00
N SER A 54 -18.52 13.04 -15.87
CA SER A 54 -19.30 12.95 -14.64
C SER A 54 -18.43 12.45 -13.47
N MET A 55 -17.61 11.44 -13.71
CA MET A 55 -16.70 10.90 -12.71
C MET A 55 -15.61 11.90 -12.31
N LYS A 56 -15.09 12.70 -13.25
CA LYS A 56 -14.13 13.78 -12.96
C LYS A 56 -14.70 14.79 -11.97
N MET A 57 -15.96 15.19 -12.16
CA MET A 57 -16.65 16.09 -11.23
C MET A 57 -16.82 15.44 -9.85
N ILE A 58 -17.28 14.19 -9.78
CA ILE A 58 -17.45 13.46 -8.52
C ILE A 58 -16.12 13.31 -7.78
N ALA A 59 -15.04 12.98 -8.50
CA ALA A 59 -13.70 12.83 -7.95
C ALA A 59 -13.18 14.17 -7.39
N SER A 60 -13.38 15.28 -8.09
CA SER A 60 -13.00 16.61 -7.64
C SER A 60 -13.68 16.98 -6.31
N THR A 61 -15.00 16.78 -6.24
CA THR A 61 -15.79 17.05 -5.02
C THR A 61 -15.36 16.17 -3.85
N LYS A 62 -15.11 14.87 -4.10
CA LYS A 62 -14.61 13.95 -3.06
C LYS A 62 -13.23 14.34 -2.56
N THR A 63 -12.32 14.69 -3.46
CA THR A 63 -10.95 15.12 -3.11
C THR A 63 -11.00 16.33 -2.19
N THR A 64 -11.84 17.32 -2.50
CA THR A 64 -12.01 18.53 -1.68
C THR A 64 -12.50 18.20 -0.27
N ARG A 65 -13.52 17.33 -0.15
CA ARG A 65 -14.03 16.87 1.16
C ARG A 65 -12.98 16.12 1.97
N ILE A 66 -12.21 15.27 1.31
CA ILE A 66 -11.14 14.49 1.93
C ILE A 66 -10.02 15.42 2.40
N GLN A 67 -9.65 16.42 1.61
CA GLN A 67 -8.62 17.38 1.98
C GLN A 67 -8.99 18.13 3.27
N GLN A 68 -10.24 18.58 3.40
CA GLN A 68 -10.73 19.19 4.63
C GLN A 68 -10.64 18.23 5.84
N ALA A 69 -11.00 16.96 5.65
CA ALA A 69 -10.90 15.95 6.70
C ALA A 69 -9.45 15.60 7.06
N ILE A 70 -8.53 15.73 6.10
CA ILE A 70 -7.09 15.59 6.28
C ILE A 70 -6.54 16.76 7.09
N ASP A 71 -6.85 18.00 6.72
CA ASP A 71 -6.34 19.20 7.38
C ASP A 71 -6.74 19.22 8.87
N ASN A 72 -7.99 18.84 9.17
CA ASN A 72 -8.47 18.69 10.54
C ASN A 72 -7.72 17.58 11.31
N ALA A 73 -7.35 16.48 10.64
CA ALA A 73 -6.57 15.41 11.25
C ALA A 73 -5.09 15.77 11.40
N GLN A 74 -4.53 16.65 10.54
CA GLN A 74 -3.14 17.08 10.62
C GLN A 74 -2.88 17.82 11.93
N GLN A 75 -3.79 18.70 12.36
CA GLN A 75 -3.64 19.47 13.59
C GLN A 75 -3.44 18.56 14.81
N VAL A 76 -4.31 17.55 14.97
CA VAL A 76 -4.21 16.57 16.07
C VAL A 76 -2.90 15.79 15.98
N SER A 77 -2.52 15.37 14.76
CA SER A 77 -1.33 14.58 14.54
C SER A 77 -0.03 15.36 14.81
N THR A 78 0.03 16.64 14.44
CA THR A 78 1.20 17.49 14.68
C THR A 78 1.45 17.68 16.17
N VAL A 79 0.42 18.08 16.93
CA VAL A 79 0.52 18.23 18.40
C VAL A 79 1.02 16.94 19.05
N THR A 80 0.43 15.83 18.65
CA THR A 80 0.78 14.50 19.15
C THR A 80 2.23 14.13 18.84
N ARG A 81 2.71 14.43 17.63
CA ARG A 81 4.10 14.16 17.25
C ARG A 81 5.10 15.05 17.96
N ASP A 82 4.76 16.32 18.15
CA ASP A 82 5.62 17.26 18.85
C ASP A 82 5.83 16.82 20.30
N GLN A 83 4.78 16.30 20.94
CA GLN A 83 4.88 15.67 22.26
C GLN A 83 5.83 14.46 22.25
N ILE A 84 5.70 13.56 21.28
CA ILE A 84 6.59 12.40 21.15
C ILE A 84 8.04 12.84 20.89
N ASN A 85 8.26 13.79 19.98
CA ASN A 85 9.59 14.31 19.66
C ASN A 85 10.24 14.97 20.88
N GLY A 86 9.44 15.62 21.74
CA GLY A 86 9.87 16.18 23.01
C GLY A 86 10.46 15.14 23.98
N THR A 87 10.01 13.88 23.94
CA THR A 87 10.53 12.79 24.80
C THR A 87 11.90 12.26 24.38
N GLN A 88 12.39 12.60 23.18
CA GLN A 88 13.71 12.23 22.63
C GLN A 88 14.00 10.72 22.73
N ILE A 89 13.19 9.92 22.04
CA ILE A 89 13.29 8.46 22.01
C ILE A 89 14.51 8.03 21.16
N LYS A 90 15.38 7.18 21.71
CA LYS A 90 16.46 6.54 20.94
C LYS A 90 15.88 5.44 20.05
N LYS A 91 16.12 5.52 18.74
CA LYS A 91 15.74 4.47 17.79
C LYS A 91 16.58 3.22 18.06
N ASN A 92 15.95 2.12 18.47
CA ASN A 92 16.64 0.83 18.55
C ASN A 92 16.76 0.25 17.13
N LYS A 93 17.95 -0.23 16.75
CA LYS A 93 18.22 -0.74 15.40
C LYS A 93 17.76 -2.19 15.22
N ASP A 94 17.68 -2.94 16.32
CA ASP A 94 17.64 -4.42 16.31
C ASP A 94 16.24 -5.01 16.56
N ALA A 95 15.19 -4.20 16.59
CA ALA A 95 13.83 -4.71 16.72
C ALA A 95 13.28 -5.19 15.37
N LYS A 96 12.59 -6.34 15.39
CA LYS A 96 11.76 -6.82 14.27
C LYS A 96 10.70 -5.77 13.96
N LYS A 97 10.74 -5.23 12.75
CA LYS A 97 9.85 -4.12 12.38
C LYS A 97 8.64 -4.69 11.69
N ILE A 98 7.47 -4.27 12.15
CA ILE A 98 6.26 -4.44 11.36
C ILE A 98 6.05 -3.23 10.48
N VAL A 99 5.83 -3.50 9.20
CA VAL A 99 5.56 -2.54 8.16
C VAL A 99 4.07 -2.55 7.87
N VAL A 100 3.37 -1.51 8.29
CA VAL A 100 1.96 -1.34 7.86
C VAL A 100 1.97 -0.74 6.46
N VAL A 101 1.48 -1.50 5.49
CA VAL A 101 1.38 -1.09 4.09
C VAL A 101 -0.06 -0.71 3.80
N SER A 102 -0.26 0.57 3.55
CA SER A 102 -1.57 1.04 3.15
C SER A 102 -1.73 1.14 1.63
N SER A 103 -2.65 0.36 1.09
CA SER A 103 -3.10 0.52 -0.28
C SER A 103 -4.46 1.21 -0.41
N PHE A 104 -4.60 1.97 -1.48
CA PHE A 104 -5.84 2.61 -1.90
C PHE A 104 -6.73 1.63 -2.65
N GLY A 105 -8.04 1.68 -2.38
CA GLY A 105 -9.01 0.74 -2.95
C GLY A 105 -10.01 1.42 -3.87
N LYS A 106 -9.82 1.24 -5.18
CA LYS A 106 -10.80 1.16 -6.29
C LYS A 106 -10.03 0.75 -7.55
N ASN A 107 -10.72 0.38 -8.62
CA ASN A 107 -10.10 -0.21 -9.82
C ASN A 107 -9.34 0.78 -10.72
N LEU A 108 -9.47 2.09 -10.52
CA LEU A 108 -8.99 3.13 -11.42
C LEU A 108 -7.74 3.89 -10.89
N SER A 109 -7.09 3.38 -9.84
CA SER A 109 -6.01 4.07 -9.10
C SER A 109 -4.68 3.29 -9.09
N ASP A 110 -4.30 2.74 -10.23
CA ASP A 110 -3.18 1.79 -10.30
C ASP A 110 -1.79 2.42 -10.13
N SER A 111 -1.59 3.68 -10.52
CA SER A 111 -0.31 4.40 -10.31
C SER A 111 0.01 4.62 -8.83
N ILE A 112 -1.01 4.97 -8.03
CA ILE A 112 -0.89 5.18 -6.59
C ILE A 112 -0.53 3.87 -5.89
N ARG A 113 -1.19 2.77 -6.30
CA ARG A 113 -0.96 1.44 -5.74
C ARG A 113 0.41 0.87 -6.11
N SER A 114 0.80 0.97 -7.38
CA SER A 114 2.09 0.47 -7.84
C SER A 114 3.26 1.19 -7.18
N SER A 115 3.18 2.52 -7.01
CA SER A 115 4.22 3.32 -6.33
C SER A 115 4.51 2.82 -4.90
N ILE A 116 3.47 2.61 -4.09
CA ILE A 116 3.68 2.13 -2.71
C ILE A 116 4.16 0.68 -2.67
N LEU A 117 3.72 -0.16 -3.62
CA LEU A 117 4.11 -1.56 -3.68
C LEU A 117 5.55 -1.75 -4.11
N TRP A 118 6.04 -1.00 -5.10
CA TRP A 118 7.46 -1.00 -5.46
C TRP A 118 8.32 -0.55 -4.29
N PHE A 119 7.95 0.55 -3.64
CA PHE A 119 8.66 1.02 -2.45
C PHE A 119 8.67 -0.01 -1.31
N THR A 120 7.53 -0.66 -1.07
CA THR A 120 7.40 -1.71 -0.05
C THR A 120 8.25 -2.92 -0.40
N ARG A 121 8.28 -3.33 -1.67
CA ARG A 121 9.10 -4.44 -2.15
C ARG A 121 10.59 -4.17 -1.91
N ASP A 122 11.07 -2.99 -2.29
CA ASP A 122 12.48 -2.62 -2.11
C ASP A 122 12.84 -2.55 -0.61
N TYR A 123 11.91 -2.04 0.21
CA TYR A 123 12.06 -1.98 1.65
C TYR A 123 12.13 -3.39 2.29
N LEU A 124 11.22 -4.29 1.91
CA LEU A 124 11.19 -5.67 2.43
C LEU A 124 12.35 -6.52 1.89
N GLY A 125 12.78 -6.30 0.66
CA GLY A 125 13.96 -6.95 0.08
C GLY A 125 15.25 -6.56 0.80
N SER A 126 15.33 -5.31 1.28
CA SER A 126 16.46 -4.83 2.09
C SER A 126 16.40 -5.29 3.55
N ASN A 127 15.20 -5.57 4.08
CA ASN A 127 14.96 -5.95 5.48
C ASN A 127 14.20 -7.29 5.53
N GLY A 128 14.86 -8.39 5.16
CA GLY A 128 14.23 -9.71 4.96
C GLY A 128 13.58 -10.36 6.18
N GLU A 129 13.76 -9.81 7.39
CA GLU A 129 13.12 -10.27 8.63
C GLU A 129 11.85 -9.48 8.98
N ASP A 130 11.59 -8.36 8.30
CA ASP A 130 10.44 -7.49 8.59
C ASP A 130 9.14 -8.15 8.10
N LYS A 131 8.13 -8.16 8.97
CA LYS A 131 6.77 -8.60 8.64
C LYS A 131 5.93 -7.41 8.18
N ALA A 132 5.01 -7.64 7.27
CA ALA A 132 4.12 -6.66 6.69
C ALA A 132 2.68 -6.92 7.14
N VAL A 133 2.02 -5.85 7.60
CA VAL A 133 0.58 -5.80 7.82
C VAL A 133 -0.02 -5.06 6.63
N VAL A 134 -0.89 -5.74 5.89
CA VAL A 134 -1.44 -5.21 4.65
C VAL A 134 -2.86 -4.71 4.88
N ILE A 135 -3.13 -3.48 4.45
CA ILE A 135 -4.48 -2.92 4.46
C ILE A 135 -5.04 -3.05 3.04
N ARG A 136 -6.11 -3.86 2.91
CA ARG A 136 -6.88 -4.26 1.71
C ARG A 136 -6.32 -5.43 0.90
N ASP A 137 -7.26 -6.24 0.38
CA ASP A 137 -7.02 -7.42 -0.46
C ASP A 137 -6.16 -7.16 -1.72
N LYS A 138 -6.30 -5.99 -2.36
CA LYS A 138 -5.59 -5.71 -3.61
C LYS A 138 -4.08 -5.60 -3.43
N ALA A 139 -3.63 -4.96 -2.34
CA ALA A 139 -2.20 -4.95 -2.03
C ALA A 139 -1.72 -6.33 -1.61
N LYS A 140 -2.54 -7.09 -0.89
CA LYS A 140 -2.19 -8.46 -0.51
C LYS A 140 -1.86 -9.30 -1.74
N ALA A 141 -2.72 -9.34 -2.75
CA ALA A 141 -2.45 -10.13 -3.96
C ALA A 141 -1.10 -9.80 -4.61
N GLN A 142 -0.74 -8.52 -4.67
CA GLN A 142 0.52 -8.08 -5.28
C GLN A 142 1.73 -8.34 -4.36
N ILE A 143 1.61 -8.10 -3.05
CA ILE A 143 2.68 -8.39 -2.08
C ILE A 143 2.88 -9.89 -1.94
N THR A 144 1.83 -10.71 -1.95
CA THR A 144 1.93 -12.18 -1.91
C THR A 144 2.74 -12.70 -3.10
N SER A 145 2.58 -12.12 -4.29
CA SER A 145 3.38 -12.49 -5.46
C SER A 145 4.85 -12.09 -5.35
N MET A 146 5.18 -11.04 -4.58
CA MET A 146 6.55 -10.49 -4.49
C MET A 146 7.31 -11.01 -3.27
N ALA A 147 6.62 -11.12 -2.12
CA ALA A 147 7.14 -11.50 -0.82
C ALA A 147 6.06 -12.29 -0.04
N PRO A 148 5.83 -13.57 -0.37
CA PRO A 148 4.77 -14.38 0.24
C PRO A 148 4.98 -14.66 1.73
N ARG A 149 6.23 -14.72 2.18
CA ARG A 149 6.62 -15.04 3.56
C ARG A 149 6.57 -13.84 4.51
N SER A 150 6.41 -12.62 4.00
CA SER A 150 6.45 -11.42 4.83
C SER A 150 5.08 -10.97 5.33
N ILE A 151 3.95 -11.51 4.83
CA ILE A 151 2.61 -11.04 5.23
C ILE A 151 2.17 -11.75 6.51
N ASP A 152 1.78 -10.98 7.53
CA ASP A 152 1.29 -11.51 8.81
C ASP A 152 -0.22 -11.30 8.97
N ILE A 153 -0.65 -10.02 8.95
CA ILE A 153 -2.06 -9.63 9.10
C ILE A 153 -2.52 -8.95 7.81
N ASN A 154 -3.75 -9.22 7.41
CA ASN A 154 -4.38 -8.54 6.28
C ASN A 154 -5.80 -8.09 6.63
N PHE A 155 -6.05 -6.79 6.51
CA PHE A 155 -7.35 -6.18 6.78
C PHE A 155 -8.16 -6.04 5.51
N ASN A 156 -9.37 -6.59 5.49
CA ASN A 156 -10.25 -6.58 4.34
C ASN A 156 -11.38 -5.56 4.47
N GLN A 157 -11.97 -5.19 3.33
CA GLN A 157 -13.16 -4.32 3.24
C GLN A 157 -13.03 -2.92 3.87
N VAL A 158 -11.81 -2.46 4.15
CA VAL A 158 -11.54 -1.10 4.67
C VAL A 158 -11.99 -0.03 3.67
N GLY A 159 -12.59 1.08 4.13
CA GLY A 159 -12.92 2.24 3.30
C GLY A 159 -13.93 1.97 2.17
N LYS A 160 -15.00 1.23 2.46
CA LYS A 160 -16.22 1.19 1.64
C LYS A 160 -17.10 2.43 1.87
N SER A 161 -17.22 2.82 3.13
CA SER A 161 -17.95 3.99 3.62
C SER A 161 -17.05 5.21 3.73
N ASN A 162 -17.68 6.34 4.07
CA ASN A 162 -16.91 7.49 4.49
C ASN A 162 -16.00 7.12 5.68
N PRO A 163 -14.80 7.66 5.69
CA PRO A 163 -13.75 7.26 6.60
C PRO A 163 -13.91 7.75 8.03
N THR A 164 -14.34 6.85 8.91
CA THR A 164 -14.55 7.15 10.33
C THR A 164 -13.29 6.82 11.14
N PHE A 165 -13.14 7.46 12.30
CA PHE A 165 -12.04 7.18 13.25
C PHE A 165 -12.14 5.80 13.92
N GLU A 166 -13.30 5.16 13.86
CA GLU A 166 -13.53 3.83 14.40
C GLU A 166 -12.73 2.76 13.67
N GLU A 167 -12.76 2.75 12.33
CA GLU A 167 -12.02 1.79 11.50
C GLU A 167 -10.51 1.70 11.83
N PRO A 168 -9.73 2.81 11.86
CA PRO A 168 -8.31 2.75 12.22
C PRO A 168 -8.08 2.38 13.69
N THR A 169 -9.04 2.65 14.59
CA THR A 169 -8.93 2.26 16.00
C THR A 169 -9.11 0.76 16.15
N THR A 170 -10.10 0.17 15.50
CA THR A 170 -10.29 -1.28 15.50
C THR A 170 -9.09 -2.00 14.85
N MET A 171 -8.56 -1.46 13.73
CA MET A 171 -7.34 -1.99 13.13
C MET A 171 -6.12 -1.87 14.07
N ALA A 172 -5.99 -0.74 14.77
CA ALA A 172 -4.93 -0.53 15.77
C ALA A 172 -4.98 -1.59 16.86
N THR A 173 -6.15 -1.77 17.48
CA THR A 173 -6.38 -2.73 18.55
C THR A 173 -6.10 -4.15 18.06
N GLU A 174 -6.52 -4.53 16.85
CA GLU A 174 -6.26 -5.86 16.30
C GLU A 174 -4.77 -6.08 16.01
N ILE A 175 -4.06 -5.08 15.48
CA ILE A 175 -2.61 -5.16 15.24
C ILE A 175 -1.85 -5.29 16.57
N LEU A 176 -2.27 -4.58 17.61
CA LEU A 176 -1.62 -4.59 18.92
C LEU A 176 -1.96 -5.83 19.76
N ARG A 177 -3.15 -6.42 19.57
CA ARG A 177 -3.60 -7.64 20.26
C ARG A 177 -2.98 -8.93 19.74
N ASN A 178 -2.63 -9.00 18.46
CA ASN A 178 -2.08 -10.21 17.89
C ASN A 178 -0.71 -10.54 18.56
N ALA A 179 -0.64 -11.69 19.23
CA ALA A 179 0.41 -11.99 20.22
C ALA A 179 1.61 -12.79 19.68
N ASP A 180 1.51 -13.37 18.48
CA ASP A 180 2.54 -14.29 17.94
C ASP A 180 3.84 -13.60 17.51
N THR A 181 3.82 -12.26 17.42
CA THR A 181 5.03 -11.44 17.36
C THR A 181 4.77 -10.22 18.23
N PRO A 182 5.57 -9.88 19.26
CA PRO A 182 5.35 -8.66 20.02
C PRO A 182 5.51 -7.47 19.05
N PHE A 183 4.39 -6.91 18.59
CA PHE A 183 4.36 -5.91 17.53
C PHE A 183 4.97 -4.60 18.01
N ASN A 184 6.29 -4.50 17.88
CA ASN A 184 6.96 -3.22 17.83
C ASN A 184 6.77 -2.68 16.41
N CYS A 185 5.60 -2.11 16.14
CA CYS A 185 5.33 -1.45 14.85
C CYS A 185 6.28 -0.27 14.68
N ASP A 186 7.47 -0.48 14.12
CA ASP A 186 8.44 0.61 14.07
C ASP A 186 8.18 1.56 12.90
N LYS A 187 7.52 1.10 11.83
CA LYS A 187 7.41 1.84 10.56
C LYS A 187 6.07 1.64 9.88
N ILE A 188 5.49 2.73 9.40
CA ILE A 188 4.28 2.73 8.59
C ILE A 188 4.60 3.32 7.22
N ILE A 189 4.28 2.59 6.16
CA ILE A 189 4.45 3.02 4.77
C ILE A 189 3.10 3.48 4.23
N TYR A 190 3.09 4.69 3.70
CA TYR A 190 1.91 5.30 3.10
C TYR A 190 2.32 6.25 1.98
N ASN A 191 1.39 6.58 1.09
CA ASN A 191 1.61 7.66 0.13
C ASN A 191 1.23 9.00 0.76
N LYS A 192 2.20 9.90 0.84
CA LYS A 192 1.97 11.30 1.18
C LYS A 192 1.37 12.00 -0.04
N PHE A 193 0.20 12.59 0.16
CA PHE A 193 -0.38 13.53 -0.79
C PHE A 193 0.44 14.84 -0.79
N ILE A 194 0.90 15.28 -1.97
CA ILE A 194 1.63 16.53 -2.16
C ILE A 194 0.76 17.50 -2.96
N SER A 195 0.21 17.02 -4.07
CA SER A 195 -0.67 17.78 -4.94
C SER A 195 -1.70 16.83 -5.58
N PRO A 196 -2.75 17.34 -6.23
CA PRO A 196 -3.70 16.51 -6.96
C PRO A 196 -3.08 15.61 -8.04
N VAL A 197 -1.85 15.91 -8.47
CA VAL A 197 -1.12 15.19 -9.52
C VAL A 197 0.00 14.34 -8.95
N THR A 198 0.56 14.72 -7.79
CA THR A 198 1.80 14.15 -7.25
C THR A 198 1.60 13.56 -5.85
N PHE A 199 2.09 12.34 -5.67
CA PHE A 199 2.12 11.60 -4.42
C PHE A 199 3.45 10.87 -4.30
N GLU A 200 3.94 10.71 -3.07
CA GLU A 200 5.21 10.03 -2.80
C GLU A 200 5.06 9.03 -1.65
N PRO A 201 5.61 7.81 -1.77
CA PRO A 201 5.66 6.87 -0.66
C PRO A 201 6.62 7.41 0.41
N LYS A 202 6.17 7.45 1.66
CA LYS A 202 6.98 7.84 2.82
C LYS A 202 6.83 6.85 3.96
N ILE A 203 7.89 6.76 4.75
CA ILE A 203 7.93 5.99 5.99
C ILE A 203 7.74 6.96 7.16
N ILE A 204 6.77 6.67 8.02
CA ILE A 204 6.67 7.29 9.34
C ILE A 204 7.07 6.27 10.39
N ALA A 205 7.89 6.70 11.36
CA ALA A 205 8.21 5.88 12.52
C ALA A 205 7.07 5.94 13.54
N TYR A 206 6.66 4.79 14.06
CA TYR A 206 5.78 4.68 15.23
C TYR A 206 6.59 4.15 16.41
N TYR A 207 6.24 4.61 17.61
CA TYR A 207 6.90 4.22 18.85
C TYR A 207 5.86 3.63 19.79
N ASN A 208 6.09 2.39 20.23
CA ASN A 208 5.26 1.72 21.24
C ASN A 208 5.45 2.38 22.63
N SER A 209 4.50 2.18 23.53
CA SER A 209 4.53 2.62 24.94
C SER A 209 5.87 2.31 25.63
N ARG A 210 6.38 1.09 25.45
CA ARG A 210 7.68 0.63 25.99
C ARG A 210 8.88 1.45 25.51
N TYR A 211 8.82 2.05 24.33
CA TYR A 211 9.86 2.94 23.82
C TYR A 211 9.70 4.37 24.32
N ILE A 212 8.45 4.82 24.50
CA ILE A 212 8.14 6.14 25.05
C ILE A 212 8.61 6.24 26.50
N GLU A 213 8.41 5.18 27.31
CA GLU A 213 8.91 5.09 28.70
C GLU A 213 10.43 5.23 28.81
N LYS A 214 11.17 4.72 27.82
CA LYS A 214 12.64 4.77 27.76
C LYS A 214 13.17 6.11 27.23
N GLY A 215 12.29 7.07 26.92
CA GLY A 215 12.67 8.39 26.43
C GLY A 215 13.44 9.19 27.47
N PHE A 216 14.52 9.87 27.04
CA PHE A 216 15.40 10.62 27.94
C PHE A 216 14.65 11.71 28.75
N LYS A 217 13.65 12.33 28.13
CA LYS A 217 12.84 13.39 28.75
C LYS A 217 11.47 12.91 29.24
N PHE A 218 11.23 11.60 29.27
CA PHE A 218 9.94 11.07 29.68
C PHE A 218 9.59 11.43 31.13
N ALA A 219 10.58 11.44 32.04
CA ALA A 219 10.39 11.78 33.45
C ALA A 219 9.82 13.20 33.72
N ILE A 220 9.89 14.11 32.74
CA ILE A 220 9.29 15.45 32.83
C ILE A 220 7.75 15.35 32.74
N TYR A 221 7.25 14.36 32.02
CA TYR A 221 5.82 14.13 31.85
C TYR A 221 5.30 13.30 33.03
N LYS A 222 4.55 13.96 33.93
CA LYS A 222 3.88 13.30 35.05
C LYS A 222 2.64 12.53 34.57
N ALA A 223 2.86 11.44 33.83
CA ALA A 223 1.78 10.56 33.37
C ALA A 223 1.35 9.60 34.51
N PRO A 224 0.04 9.47 34.81
CA PRO A 224 -0.43 8.46 35.74
C PRO A 224 -0.33 7.05 35.13
N GLY A 225 -0.26 6.03 35.99
CA GLY A 225 -0.10 4.62 35.57
C GLY A 225 -1.24 4.14 34.67
N GLY A 226 -0.91 3.33 33.67
CA GLY A 226 -1.87 2.76 32.70
C GLY A 226 -2.24 3.68 31.52
N VAL A 227 -1.95 4.98 31.59
CA VAL A 227 -2.25 5.92 30.48
C VAL A 227 -1.35 5.68 29.26
N LEU A 228 -0.17 5.09 29.45
CA LEU A 228 0.80 4.90 28.37
C LEU A 228 0.37 3.86 27.34
N GLU A 229 -0.37 2.83 27.75
CA GLU A 229 -0.91 1.83 26.84
C GLU A 229 -2.04 2.43 26.00
N ILE A 230 -2.97 3.13 26.66
CA ILE A 230 -4.06 3.86 25.99
C ILE A 230 -3.49 4.92 25.03
N LEU A 231 -2.44 5.63 25.46
CA LEU A 231 -1.74 6.58 24.62
C LEU A 231 -1.11 5.86 23.42
N GLY A 232 -0.42 4.74 23.63
CA GLY A 232 0.14 3.93 22.54
C GLY A 232 -0.90 3.59 21.48
N GLU A 233 -2.05 3.04 21.87
CA GLU A 233 -3.15 2.72 20.96
C GLU A 233 -3.69 3.97 20.24
N PHE A 234 -3.91 5.05 21.00
CA PHE A 234 -4.38 6.32 20.46
C PHE A 234 -3.40 6.91 19.43
N LEU A 235 -2.10 6.88 19.73
CA LEU A 235 -1.02 7.32 18.86
C LEU A 235 -0.98 6.51 17.57
N PHE A 236 -1.19 5.19 17.65
CA PHE A 236 -1.21 4.33 16.48
C PHE A 236 -2.41 4.63 15.58
N SER A 237 -3.61 4.78 16.17
CA SER A 237 -4.83 5.08 15.43
C SER A 237 -4.84 6.50 14.83
N LYS A 238 -4.33 7.49 15.58
CA LYS A 238 -4.26 8.91 15.14
C LYS A 238 -3.07 9.22 14.26
N ASN A 239 -2.11 8.31 14.13
CA ASN A 239 -1.03 8.50 13.20
C ASN A 239 -1.59 8.63 11.79
N PRO A 240 -1.08 9.61 11.02
CA PRO A 240 -1.71 9.99 9.77
C PRO A 240 -1.77 8.87 8.74
N PRO A 241 -0.88 7.87 8.67
CA PRO A 241 -1.13 6.77 7.77
C PRO A 241 -2.45 6.05 8.11
N LEU A 242 -2.70 5.50 9.30
CA LEU A 242 -3.99 4.79 9.52
C LEU A 242 -5.21 5.72 9.44
N GLY A 243 -5.14 6.94 9.98
CA GLY A 243 -6.24 7.91 9.90
C GLY A 243 -6.53 8.42 8.48
N TYR A 244 -5.55 8.43 7.57
CA TYR A 244 -5.67 9.01 6.22
C TYR A 244 -5.89 7.95 5.16
N VAL A 245 -5.50 6.72 5.47
CA VAL A 245 -5.64 5.54 4.60
C VAL A 245 -7.07 5.09 4.49
N VAL A 246 -7.84 5.29 5.57
CA VAL A 246 -9.29 5.24 5.48
C VAL A 246 -9.79 6.50 4.77
N ARG A 247 -9.26 7.70 5.12
CA ARG A 247 -9.79 8.98 4.60
C ARG A 247 -9.63 9.27 3.14
N SER A 248 -8.59 8.75 2.51
CA SER A 248 -8.25 9.04 1.14
C SER A 248 -8.83 7.99 0.18
N CYS A 249 -10.12 7.69 0.35
CA CYS A 249 -10.89 6.90 -0.61
C CYS A 249 -11.40 7.82 -1.72
N TYR A 250 -10.60 8.02 -2.77
CA TYR A 250 -11.12 8.52 -4.06
C TYR A 250 -12.27 7.60 -4.55
#